data_AF-A0A7X3FPQ0-F1
#
_entry.id   AF-A0A7X3FPQ0-F1
#
_cell.length_a   1.000
_cell.length_b   1.000
_cell.length_c   1.000
_cell.angle_alpha   90.00
_cell.angle_beta   90.00
_cell.angle_gamma   90.00
#
_symmetry.space_group_name_H-M   'P 1'
#
loop_
_entity.id
_entity.type
_entity.pdbx_description
1 polymer ?
#
loop_
_entity_poly.entity_id
_entity_poly.type
_entity_poly.pdbx_seq_one_letter_code
_entity_poly.pdbx_strand_id
1 'polypeptide(L)'
;MTLDDLKRLLTRQTLFRLDAILSPRLVPIFYALGLAAILLWAVSHFFFRFGTSFGDGLWGLLEIAVFGLLSLVGLRIGCEALLVWFKSQEATGDTVQRSRFSASLLDEVRDAIRDLAEEGEERDFAEADEYITPATEPLPQTKPDEEPPREPATKPGETHKPRRTAKRTPPKSVT
;
A
#
# COMPACT_ATOMS: atom_id res chain seq x y z
N MET A 1 -4.60 5.89 33.89
CA MET A 1 -4.17 6.51 32.62
C MET A 1 -5.09 7.68 32.35
N THR A 2 -4.52 8.88 32.19
CA THR A 2 -5.29 10.11 31.98
C THR A 2 -5.68 10.25 30.50
N LEU A 3 -6.82 10.88 30.22
CA LEU A 3 -7.30 11.12 28.85
C LEU A 3 -6.28 11.86 27.99
N ASP A 4 -5.47 12.72 28.61
CA ASP A 4 -4.41 13.45 27.93
C ASP A 4 -3.26 12.56 27.46
N ASP A 5 -2.93 11.48 28.18
CA ASP A 5 -1.93 10.51 27.74
C ASP A 5 -2.46 9.64 26.60
N LEU A 6 -3.75 9.28 26.62
CA LEU A 6 -4.42 8.64 25.48
C LEU A 6 -4.43 9.56 24.26
N LYS A 7 -4.73 10.84 24.46
CA LYS A 7 -4.71 11.85 23.40
C LYS A 7 -3.30 12.07 22.86
N ARG A 8 -2.27 12.08 23.72
CA ARG A 8 -0.87 12.28 23.35
C ARG A 8 -0.24 11.04 22.70
N LEU A 9 -0.64 9.84 23.13
CA LEU A 9 -0.25 8.57 22.52
C LEU A 9 -0.95 8.33 21.18
N LEU A 10 -2.23 8.70 21.04
CA LEU A 10 -2.87 8.75 19.73
C LEU A 10 -2.16 9.77 18.84
N THR A 11 -2.04 11.03 19.26
CA THR A 11 -1.73 12.12 18.32
C THR A 11 -0.32 12.16 17.72
N ARG A 12 0.72 11.55 18.30
CA ARG A 12 2.11 11.93 17.93
C ARG A 12 2.94 10.99 17.07
N GLN A 13 2.72 9.67 17.07
CA GLN A 13 3.63 8.80 16.29
C GLN A 13 3.09 7.40 15.98
N THR A 14 2.15 6.89 16.77
CA THR A 14 1.57 5.56 16.58
C THR A 14 0.30 5.58 15.75
N LEU A 15 -0.46 6.68 15.70
CA LEU A 15 -1.63 6.80 14.83
C LEU A 15 -1.29 6.63 13.35
N PHE A 16 -0.15 7.13 12.85
CA PHE A 16 0.16 7.02 11.41
C PHE A 16 0.37 5.57 10.94
N ARG A 17 0.80 4.65 11.82
CA ARG A 17 0.94 3.23 11.48
C ARG A 17 -0.25 2.37 11.93
N LEU A 18 -0.95 2.77 13.00
CA LEU A 18 -2.19 2.12 13.39
C LEU A 18 -3.34 2.44 12.45
N ASP A 19 -3.46 3.68 11.96
CA ASP A 19 -4.53 4.10 11.05
C ASP A 19 -4.45 3.35 9.72
N ALA A 20 -3.25 3.17 9.18
CA ALA A 20 -3.01 2.37 7.97
C ALA A 20 -3.33 0.86 8.14
N ILE A 21 -3.18 0.30 9.34
CA ILE A 21 -3.44 -1.12 9.63
C ILE A 21 -4.88 -1.35 10.09
N LEU A 22 -5.49 -0.35 10.73
CA LEU A 22 -6.86 -0.40 11.23
C LEU A 22 -7.86 -0.08 10.11
N SER A 23 -7.51 0.79 9.17
CA SER A 23 -8.28 1.15 7.95
C SER A 23 -8.94 -0.07 7.27
N PRO A 24 -8.21 -1.14 6.88
CA PRO A 24 -8.81 -2.29 6.19
C PRO A 24 -9.72 -3.15 7.08
N ARG A 25 -9.59 -3.09 8.42
CA ARG A 25 -10.39 -3.90 9.35
C ARG A 25 -11.51 -3.14 10.03
N LEU A 26 -11.50 -1.82 10.03
CA LEU A 26 -12.49 -1.02 10.74
C LEU A 26 -13.84 -1.05 10.05
N VAL A 27 -13.86 -1.07 8.71
CA VAL A 27 -15.09 -1.11 7.91
C VAL A 27 -15.93 -2.37 8.18
N PRO A 28 -15.40 -3.61 8.11
CA PRO A 28 -16.19 -4.80 8.42
C PRO A 28 -16.65 -4.85 9.88
N ILE A 29 -15.84 -4.37 10.83
CA ILE A 29 -16.23 -4.29 12.24
C ILE A 29 -17.39 -3.29 12.41
N PHE A 30 -17.29 -2.11 11.80
CA PHE A 30 -18.32 -1.08 11.87
C PHE A 30 -19.62 -1.54 11.21
N TYR A 31 -19.52 -2.26 10.09
CA TYR A 31 -20.68 -2.84 9.41
C TYR A 31 -21.39 -3.90 10.30
N ALA A 32 -20.62 -4.79 10.93
CA ALA A 32 -21.16 -5.78 11.86
C ALA A 32 -21.81 -5.13 13.08
N LEU A 33 -21.16 -4.12 13.67
CA LEU A 33 -21.70 -3.36 14.80
C LEU A 33 -22.97 -2.59 14.42
N GLY A 34 -22.97 -1.93 13.26
CA GLY A 34 -24.13 -1.21 12.75
C GLY A 34 -25.31 -2.15 12.50
N LEU A 35 -25.08 -3.31 11.89
CA LEU A 35 -26.10 -4.33 11.73
C LEU A 35 -26.63 -4.85 13.06
N ALA A 36 -25.75 -5.15 14.02
CA ALA A 36 -26.16 -5.60 15.35
C ALA A 36 -26.99 -4.53 16.08
N ALA A 37 -26.61 -3.25 15.96
CA ALA A 37 -27.34 -2.14 16.54
C ALA A 37 -28.75 -1.99 15.92
N ILE A 38 -28.85 -2.06 14.58
CA ILE A 38 -30.15 -2.00 13.87
C ILE A 38 -31.03 -3.18 14.27
N LEU A 39 -30.46 -4.38 14.34
CA LEU A 39 -31.19 -5.59 14.73
C LEU A 39 -31.70 -5.51 16.16
N LEU A 40 -30.83 -5.13 17.10
CA LEU A 40 -31.20 -4.98 18.51
C LEU A 40 -32.25 -3.88 18.69
N TRP A 41 -32.12 -2.76 17.99
CA TRP A 41 -33.12 -1.70 17.96
C TRP A 41 -34.47 -2.21 17.43
N ALA A 42 -34.48 -2.91 16.29
CA ALA A 42 -35.70 -3.41 15.69
C ALA A 42 -36.44 -4.39 16.62
N VAL A 43 -35.71 -5.32 17.25
CA VAL A 43 -36.28 -6.27 18.21
C VAL A 43 -36.82 -5.56 19.44
N SER A 44 -36.03 -4.65 20.04
CA SER A 44 -36.46 -3.88 21.21
C SER A 44 -37.70 -3.02 20.91
N HIS A 45 -37.71 -2.33 19.77
CA HIS A 45 -38.83 -1.50 19.31
C HIS A 45 -40.08 -2.32 19.05
N PHE A 46 -39.95 -3.49 18.42
CA PHE A 46 -41.06 -4.40 18.15
C PHE A 46 -41.76 -4.81 19.46
N PHE A 47 -41.01 -5.34 20.43
CA PHE A 47 -41.58 -5.77 21.71
C PHE A 47 -42.13 -4.60 22.53
N PHE A 48 -41.46 -3.44 22.50
CA PHE A 48 -41.92 -2.25 23.20
C PHE A 48 -43.27 -1.77 22.65
N ARG A 49 -43.40 -1.67 21.32
CA ARG A 49 -44.65 -1.25 20.66
C ARG A 49 -45.77 -2.27 20.87
N PHE A 50 -45.51 -3.56 20.68
CA PHE A 50 -46.50 -4.61 20.92
C PHE A 50 -46.92 -4.73 22.39
N GLY A 51 -46.04 -4.39 23.33
CA GLY A 51 -46.36 -4.39 24.76
C GLY A 51 -47.36 -3.30 25.16
N THR A 52 -47.47 -2.23 24.38
CA THR A 52 -48.42 -1.13 24.65
C THR A 52 -49.82 -1.42 24.13
N SER A 53 -49.95 -1.80 22.85
CA SER A 53 -51.22 -2.22 22.27
C SER A 53 -50.99 -3.00 20.98
N PHE A 54 -52.01 -3.76 20.53
CA PHE A 54 -51.93 -4.49 19.26
C PHE A 54 -51.86 -3.53 18.05
N GLY A 55 -52.58 -2.41 18.10
CA GLY A 55 -52.55 -1.39 17.05
C GLY A 55 -51.19 -0.71 16.94
N ASP A 56 -50.57 -0.37 18.08
CA ASP A 56 -49.22 0.19 18.12
C ASP A 56 -48.17 -0.81 17.66
N GLY A 57 -48.36 -2.10 17.92
CA GLY A 57 -47.54 -3.16 17.36
C GLY A 57 -47.56 -3.19 15.83
N LEU A 58 -48.75 -3.09 15.23
CA LEU A 58 -48.91 -3.07 13.77
C LEU A 58 -48.26 -1.82 13.14
N TRP A 59 -48.45 -0.65 13.77
CA TRP A 59 -47.77 0.58 13.38
C TRP A 59 -46.24 0.49 13.57
N GLY A 60 -45.80 -0.11 14.67
CA GLY A 60 -44.38 -0.36 14.97
C GLY A 60 -43.71 -1.25 13.93
N LEU A 61 -44.44 -2.21 13.35
CA LEU A 61 -43.94 -3.06 12.27
C LEU A 61 -43.68 -2.26 10.99
N LEU A 62 -44.59 -1.33 10.65
CA LEU A 62 -44.40 -0.38 9.56
C LEU A 62 -43.21 0.55 9.83
N GLU A 63 -43.08 1.07 11.05
CA GLU A 63 -41.92 1.88 11.45
C GLU A 63 -40.61 1.11 11.30
N ILE A 64 -40.53 -0.13 11.77
CA ILE A 64 -39.34 -0.97 11.62
C ILE A 64 -39.05 -1.21 10.14
N ALA A 65 -40.07 -1.43 9.31
CA ALA A 65 -39.86 -1.59 7.87
C ALA A 65 -39.27 -0.32 7.24
N VAL A 66 -39.81 0.86 7.55
CA VAL A 66 -39.35 2.14 6.97
C VAL A 66 -38.01 2.57 7.55
N PHE A 67 -37.92 2.72 8.88
CA PHE A 67 -36.71 3.20 9.56
C PHE A 67 -35.61 2.14 9.60
N GLY A 68 -35.95 0.85 9.66
CA GLY A 68 -34.98 -0.24 9.52
C GLY A 68 -34.32 -0.23 8.13
N LEU A 69 -35.10 -0.09 7.06
CA LEU A 69 -34.55 -0.01 5.71
C LEU A 69 -33.78 1.31 5.50
N LEU A 70 -34.28 2.43 6.01
CA LEU A 70 -33.57 3.71 5.99
C LEU A 70 -32.25 3.66 6.76
N SER A 71 -32.22 3.00 7.92
CA SER A 71 -30.98 2.82 8.70
C SER A 71 -29.98 1.89 8.01
N LEU A 72 -30.42 0.88 7.25
CA LEU A 72 -29.54 0.08 6.40
C LEU A 72 -28.91 0.92 5.28
N VAL A 73 -29.69 1.79 4.63
CA VAL A 73 -29.17 2.73 3.62
C VAL A 73 -28.19 3.72 4.28
N GLY A 74 -28.53 4.28 5.43
CA GLY A 74 -27.66 5.16 6.20
C GLY A 74 -26.35 4.48 6.62
N LEU A 75 -26.42 3.21 7.06
CA LEU A 75 -25.24 2.40 7.37
C LEU A 75 -24.36 2.20 6.15
N ARG A 76 -24.95 1.93 4.97
CA ARG A 76 -24.21 1.80 3.71
C ARG A 76 -23.47 3.09 3.36
N ILE A 77 -24.18 4.21 3.38
CA ILE A 77 -23.61 5.53 3.10
C ILE A 77 -22.50 5.84 4.11
N GLY A 78 -22.71 5.55 5.40
CA GLY A 78 -21.72 5.75 6.44
C GLY A 78 -20.45 4.92 6.22
N CYS A 79 -20.59 3.63 5.89
CA CYS A 79 -19.44 2.77 5.58
C CYS A 79 -18.68 3.23 4.33
N GLU A 80 -19.38 3.65 3.28
CA GLU A 80 -18.76 4.18 2.05
C GLU A 80 -18.06 5.51 2.30
N ALA A 81 -18.68 6.42 3.03
CA ALA A 81 -18.07 7.69 3.44
C ALA A 81 -16.80 7.46 4.25
N LEU A 82 -16.80 6.45 5.13
CA LEU A 82 -15.64 6.08 5.92
C LEU A 82 -14.50 5.54 5.04
N LEU A 83 -14.82 4.70 4.05
CA LEU A 83 -13.85 4.22 3.05
C LEU A 83 -13.24 5.37 2.24
N VAL A 84 -14.07 6.30 1.79
CA VAL A 84 -13.62 7.49 1.04
C VAL A 84 -12.73 8.38 1.92
N TRP A 85 -13.10 8.56 3.19
CA TRP A 85 -12.33 9.34 4.15
C TRP A 85 -10.96 8.71 4.42
N PHE A 86 -10.90 7.41 4.71
CA PHE A 86 -9.62 6.69 4.89
C PHE A 86 -8.76 6.77 3.64
N LYS A 87 -9.35 6.57 2.45
CA LYS A 87 -8.64 6.72 1.17
C LYS A 87 -8.05 8.12 0.97
N SER A 88 -8.77 9.17 1.39
CA SER A 88 -8.27 10.54 1.36
C SER A 88 -7.09 10.78 2.32
N GLN A 89 -7.09 10.11 3.48
CA GLN A 89 -5.99 10.17 4.45
C GLN A 89 -4.75 9.43 3.96
N GLU A 90 -4.92 8.26 3.32
CA GLU A 90 -3.81 7.51 2.69
C GLU A 90 -3.09 8.36 1.63
N ALA A 91 -3.84 9.04 0.75
CA ALA A 91 -3.27 9.92 -0.26
C ALA A 91 -2.47 11.09 0.36
N THR A 92 -2.94 11.63 1.48
CA THR A 92 -2.23 12.70 2.20
C THR A 92 -0.97 12.15 2.88
N GLY A 93 -1.06 10.97 3.50
CA GLY A 93 0.07 10.30 4.16
C GLY A 93 1.23 9.95 3.23
N ASP A 94 0.92 9.46 2.02
CA ASP A 94 1.94 9.12 1.01
C ASP A 94 2.75 10.35 0.57
N THR A 95 2.11 11.51 0.42
CA THR A 95 2.81 12.75 0.05
C THR A 95 3.78 13.20 1.14
N VAL A 96 3.42 13.05 2.41
CA VAL A 96 4.25 13.43 3.57
C VAL A 96 5.40 12.44 3.79
N GLN A 97 5.18 11.14 3.57
CA GLN A 97 6.25 10.14 3.61
C GLN A 97 7.25 10.38 2.48
N ARG A 98 6.76 10.59 1.24
CA ARG A 98 7.61 10.87 0.08
C ARG A 98 8.42 12.15 0.27
N SER A 99 7.83 13.22 0.80
CA SER A 99 8.55 14.47 1.05
C SER A 99 9.67 14.32 2.09
N ARG A 100 9.47 13.49 3.13
CA ARG A 100 10.50 13.19 4.14
C ARG A 100 11.63 12.34 3.58
N PHE A 101 11.32 11.31 2.78
CA PHE A 101 12.33 10.49 2.11
C PHE A 101 13.15 11.29 1.09
N SER A 102 12.52 12.20 0.32
CA SER A 102 13.26 13.06 -0.60
C SER A 102 14.15 14.07 0.13
N ALA A 103 13.70 14.59 1.28
CA ALA A 103 14.50 15.50 2.08
C ALA A 103 15.71 14.79 2.70
N SER A 104 15.55 13.57 3.21
CA SER A 104 16.67 12.80 3.79
C SER A 104 17.68 12.35 2.74
N LEU A 105 17.23 11.88 1.57
CA LEU A 105 18.14 11.45 0.50
C LEU A 105 18.93 12.60 -0.11
N LEU A 106 18.32 13.77 -0.30
CA LEU A 106 19.06 14.95 -0.77
C LEU A 106 20.05 15.45 0.26
N ASP A 107 19.73 15.32 1.55
CA ASP A 107 20.64 15.68 2.62
C ASP A 107 21.83 14.71 2.70
N GLU A 108 21.57 13.40 2.64
CA GLU A 108 22.58 12.35 2.61
C GLU A 108 23.48 12.42 1.37
N VAL A 109 22.92 12.69 0.18
CA VAL A 109 23.71 12.91 -1.04
C VAL A 109 24.54 14.18 -0.95
N ARG A 110 24.00 15.25 -0.36
CA ARG A 110 24.74 16.50 -0.13
C ARG A 110 25.91 16.29 0.84
N ASP A 111 25.69 15.53 1.91
CA ASP A 111 26.70 15.17 2.90
C ASP A 111 27.80 14.32 2.25
N ALA A 112 27.43 13.28 1.49
CA ALA A 112 28.38 12.45 0.74
C ALA A 112 29.21 13.24 -0.30
N ILE A 113 28.62 14.26 -0.95
CA ILE A 113 29.35 15.15 -1.85
C ILE A 113 30.31 16.06 -1.07
N ARG A 114 29.93 16.49 0.15
CA ARG A 114 30.79 17.30 1.01
C ARG A 114 32.01 16.48 1.46
N ASP A 115 31.79 15.24 1.90
CA ASP A 115 32.84 14.30 2.30
C ASP A 115 33.81 14.01 1.16
N LEU A 116 33.30 13.75 -0.06
CA LEU A 116 34.14 13.51 -1.24
C LEU A 116 34.95 14.74 -1.66
N ALA A 117 34.42 15.94 -1.42
CA ALA A 117 35.15 17.18 -1.68
C ALA A 117 36.26 17.43 -0.64
N GLU A 118 36.06 17.00 0.61
CA GLU A 118 37.08 17.05 1.66
C GLU A 118 38.17 15.99 1.45
N GLU A 119 37.83 14.80 0.95
CA GLU A 119 38.81 13.76 0.56
C GLU A 119 39.62 14.10 -0.71
N GLY A 120 39.16 15.06 -1.52
CA GLY A 120 39.79 15.45 -2.78
C GLY A 120 40.97 16.42 -2.69
N GLU A 121 41.18 17.08 -1.54
CA GLU A 121 42.27 18.06 -1.37
C GLU A 121 43.57 17.47 -0.76
N GLU A 122 43.56 16.24 -0.24
CA GLU A 122 44.75 15.61 0.39
C GLU A 122 45.45 14.54 -0.47
N ARG A 123 44.93 14.20 -1.66
CA ARG A 123 45.63 13.31 -2.59
C ARG A 123 46.68 14.07 -3.39
N ASP A 124 47.80 14.25 -2.71
CA ASP A 124 49.15 14.52 -3.20
C ASP A 124 49.31 14.28 -4.71
N PHE A 125 49.20 15.34 -5.51
CA PHE A 125 49.45 15.34 -6.96
C PHE A 125 50.95 15.20 -7.30
N ALA A 126 51.79 14.83 -6.34
CA ALA A 126 53.25 14.78 -6.47
C ALA A 126 53.81 13.42 -6.93
N GLU A 127 53.02 12.35 -6.98
CA GLU A 127 53.53 10.97 -7.21
C GLU A 127 53.12 10.34 -8.55
N ALA A 128 52.65 11.12 -9.53
CA ALA A 128 52.16 10.58 -10.81
C ALA A 128 53.18 10.55 -11.96
N ASP A 129 54.40 11.10 -11.80
CA ASP A 129 55.34 11.32 -12.92
C ASP A 129 56.54 10.36 -12.99
N GLU A 130 56.68 9.35 -12.11
CA GLU A 130 57.87 8.48 -12.09
C GLU A 130 57.70 7.07 -12.71
N TYR A 131 56.65 6.84 -13.51
CA TYR A 131 56.51 5.58 -14.28
C TYR A 131 56.37 5.82 -15.78
N ILE A 132 57.46 6.27 -16.41
CA ILE A 132 57.67 6.07 -17.86
C ILE A 132 58.23 4.65 -18.05
N THR A 133 57.35 3.67 -18.24
CA THR A 133 57.71 2.37 -18.80
C THR A 133 57.45 2.37 -20.32
N PRO A 134 58.38 1.87 -21.15
CA PRO A 134 58.29 2.00 -22.61
C PRO A 134 57.15 1.15 -23.19
N ALA A 135 56.26 1.82 -23.90
CA ALA A 135 55.04 1.31 -24.53
C ALA A 135 55.30 0.35 -25.72
N THR A 136 55.71 -0.91 -25.48
CA THR A 136 55.77 -1.91 -26.57
C THR A 136 55.57 -3.38 -26.16
N GLU A 137 54.50 -3.71 -25.45
CA GLU A 137 54.05 -5.12 -25.41
C GLU A 137 52.53 -5.21 -25.61
N PRO A 138 52.05 -5.85 -26.69
CA PRO A 138 50.62 -6.04 -26.91
C PRO A 138 50.06 -7.07 -25.92
N LEU A 139 48.92 -6.75 -25.30
CA LEU A 139 48.14 -7.69 -24.49
C LEU A 139 47.82 -8.97 -25.29
N PRO A 140 47.88 -10.18 -24.70
CA PRO A 140 47.46 -11.41 -25.37
C PRO A 140 46.00 -11.29 -25.79
N GLN A 141 45.72 -11.36 -27.09
CA GLN A 141 44.36 -11.43 -27.60
C GLN A 141 43.78 -12.82 -27.27
N THR A 142 43.02 -12.92 -26.17
CA THR A 142 42.07 -14.01 -26.00
C THR A 142 41.05 -13.88 -27.13
N LYS A 143 41.03 -14.88 -28.03
CA LYS A 143 39.97 -15.01 -29.04
C LYS A 143 38.63 -15.05 -28.29
N PRO A 144 37.64 -14.21 -28.62
CA PRO A 144 36.28 -14.50 -28.22
C PRO A 144 35.92 -15.83 -28.90
N ASP A 145 35.47 -16.81 -28.13
CA ASP A 145 34.80 -17.98 -28.70
C ASP A 145 33.73 -17.45 -29.67
N GLU A 146 33.77 -17.91 -30.92
CA GLU A 146 32.77 -17.59 -31.94
C GLU A 146 31.40 -18.09 -31.48
N GLU A 147 30.67 -17.27 -30.72
CA GLU A 147 29.24 -17.47 -30.55
C GLU A 147 28.60 -17.24 -31.93
N PRO A 148 27.87 -18.21 -32.48
CA PRO A 148 27.22 -18.02 -33.77
C PRO A 148 26.23 -16.85 -33.66
N PRO A 149 26.13 -16.00 -34.70
CA PRO A 149 25.24 -14.84 -34.66
C PRO A 149 23.81 -15.28 -34.32
N ARG A 150 23.23 -14.69 -33.28
CA ARG A 150 21.87 -15.02 -32.84
C ARG A 150 20.88 -14.63 -33.92
N GLU A 151 20.35 -15.61 -34.63
CA GLU A 151 19.37 -15.38 -35.69
C GLU A 151 18.07 -14.77 -35.14
N PRO A 152 17.45 -13.83 -35.85
CA PRO A 152 16.15 -13.29 -35.46
C PRO A 152 15.08 -14.37 -35.52
N ALA A 153 14.23 -14.43 -34.49
CA ALA A 153 13.20 -15.47 -34.33
C ALA A 153 12.10 -15.46 -35.42
N THR A 154 12.11 -14.49 -36.34
CA THR A 154 11.10 -14.31 -37.40
C THR A 154 11.74 -13.72 -38.65
N LYS A 155 11.34 -14.19 -39.83
CA LYS A 155 11.76 -13.62 -41.12
C LYS A 155 10.92 -12.38 -41.48
N PRO A 156 11.47 -11.42 -42.27
CA PRO A 156 10.70 -10.26 -42.72
C PRO A 156 9.45 -10.69 -43.51
N GLY A 157 8.28 -10.25 -43.06
CA GLY A 157 6.97 -10.58 -43.68
C GLY A 157 6.10 -11.56 -42.88
N GLU A 158 6.61 -12.16 -41.80
CA GLU A 158 5.81 -13.02 -40.91
C GLU A 158 5.35 -12.27 -39.65
N THR A 159 4.09 -12.45 -39.25
CA THR A 159 3.58 -11.95 -37.97
C THR A 159 4.17 -12.73 -36.81
N HIS A 160 4.70 -12.03 -35.79
CA HIS A 160 5.33 -12.61 -34.61
C HIS A 160 4.41 -13.65 -33.92
N LYS A 161 4.86 -14.91 -33.84
CA LYS A 161 4.15 -15.97 -33.11
C LYS A 161 4.74 -16.10 -31.70
N PRO A 162 4.00 -15.78 -30.62
CA PRO A 162 4.50 -15.97 -29.27
C PRO A 162 4.72 -17.46 -29.01
N ARG A 163 5.97 -17.82 -28.68
CA ARG A 163 6.33 -19.18 -28.25
C ARG A 163 5.64 -19.45 -26.92
N ARG A 164 4.67 -20.37 -26.93
CA ARG A 164 3.88 -20.77 -25.77
C ARG A 164 4.84 -21.30 -24.68
N THR A 165 5.03 -20.54 -23.61
CA THR A 165 5.76 -20.99 -22.42
C THR A 165 4.99 -22.15 -21.78
N ALA A 166 5.73 -23.10 -21.19
CA ALA A 166 5.23 -24.42 -20.81
C ALA A 166 3.93 -24.37 -19.98
N LYS A 167 2.95 -25.21 -20.35
CA LYS A 167 1.72 -25.42 -19.56
C LYS A 167 2.12 -25.92 -18.17
N ARG A 168 1.77 -25.15 -17.13
CA ARG A 168 1.86 -25.57 -15.73
C ARG A 168 0.82 -26.66 -15.49
N THR A 169 1.23 -27.92 -15.41
CA THR A 169 0.37 -29.04 -15.01
C THR A 169 0.04 -28.89 -13.52
N PRO A 170 -1.25 -28.85 -13.10
CA PRO A 170 -1.58 -28.87 -11.68
C PRO A 170 -1.28 -30.26 -11.08
N PRO A 171 -0.82 -30.35 -9.82
CA PRO A 171 -0.56 -31.63 -9.17
C PRO A 171 -1.86 -32.42 -8.94
N LYS A 172 -1.83 -33.73 -9.19
CA LYS A 172 -2.93 -34.66 -8.90
C LYS A 172 -3.23 -34.65 -7.39
N SER A 173 -4.50 -34.46 -7.03
CA SER A 173 -5.01 -34.72 -5.69
C SER A 173 -4.89 -36.21 -5.38
N VAL A 174 -4.14 -36.56 -4.35
CA VAL A 174 -4.08 -37.91 -3.80
C VAL A 174 -5.29 -38.07 -2.88
N THR A 175 -6.22 -38.95 -3.26
CA THR A 175 -7.20 -39.59 -2.37
C THR A 175 -6.53 -40.71 -1.59
#